data_AF-A0A2E0KY61-F1
#
_entry.id   AF-A0A2E0KY61-F1
#
_cell.length_a   1.000
_cell.length_b   1.000
_cell.length_c   1.000
_cell.angle_alpha   90.00
_cell.angle_beta   90.00
_cell.angle_gamma   90.00
#
_symmetry.space_group_name_H-M   'P 1'
#
loop_
_entity.id
_entity.type
_entity.pdbx_description
1 polymer ?
#
loop_
_entity_poly.entity_id
_entity_poly.type
_entity_poly.pdbx_seq_one_letter_code
_entity_poly.pdbx_strand_id
1 'polypeptide(L)'
;MWPVYGLLMALALGAISYVLGPMLVTYARRQSASFSIGNLTQQQVELLFSGIVFLVLLGVVTLLLAIAVPKNKNNITDKDMVKRKEQMAAEEKMRKKRALEIDRKLREQNRRAE
;
A
#
# COMPACT_ATOMS: atom_id res chain seq x y z
N MET A 1 11.41 7.08 1.27
CA MET A 1 10.78 8.41 1.10
C MET A 1 9.25 8.38 1.21
N TRP A 2 8.55 7.44 0.56
CA TRP A 2 7.07 7.34 0.59
C TRP A 2 6.42 7.43 2.00
N PRO A 3 6.95 6.80 3.06
CA PRO A 3 6.34 6.90 4.39
C PRO A 3 6.42 8.31 5.01
N VAL A 4 7.49 9.05 4.73
CA VAL A 4 7.72 10.40 5.27
C VAL A 4 6.73 11.39 4.68
N TYR A 5 6.46 11.28 3.38
CA TYR A 5 5.44 12.12 2.72
C TYR A 5 4.03 11.84 3.25
N GLY A 6 3.70 10.57 3.53
CA GLY A 6 2.41 10.22 4.15
C GLY A 6 2.23 10.84 5.55
N LEU A 7 3.28 10.80 6.37
CA LEU A 7 3.25 11.41 7.71
C LEU A 7 3.12 12.94 7.65
N LEU A 8 3.86 13.58 6.75
CA LEU A 8 3.83 15.04 6.57
C LEU A 8 2.46 15.50 6.06
N MET A 9 1.84 14.73 5.16
CA MET A 9 0.50 14.97 4.66
C MET A 9 -0.57 14.77 5.75
N ALA A 10 -0.44 13.73 6.59
CA ALA A 10 -1.33 13.51 7.72
C ALA A 10 -1.25 14.65 8.75
N LEU A 11 -0.05 15.16 9.03
CA LEU A 11 0.16 16.34 9.87
C LEU A 11 -0.49 17.59 9.27
N ALA A 12 -0.33 17.82 7.97
CA ALA A 12 -0.96 18.94 7.28
C ALA A 12 -2.50 18.85 7.34
N LEU A 13 -3.08 17.67 7.11
CA LEU A 13 -4.51 17.44 7.26
C LEU A 13 -4.99 17.66 8.69
N GLY A 14 -4.21 17.23 9.68
CA GLY A 14 -4.50 17.46 11.10
C GLY A 14 -4.56 18.95 11.42
N ALA A 15 -3.59 19.73 10.94
CA ALA A 15 -3.56 21.17 11.13
C ALA A 15 -4.76 21.87 10.46
N ILE A 16 -5.08 21.50 9.22
CA ILE A 16 -6.26 22.03 8.50
C ILE A 16 -7.55 21.70 9.25
N SER A 17 -7.68 20.45 9.71
CA SER A 17 -8.87 19.99 10.43
C SER A 17 -9.08 20.72 11.75
N TYR A 18 -7.99 20.97 12.49
CA TYR A 18 -8.04 21.72 13.75
C TYR A 18 -8.57 23.15 13.55
N VAL A 19 -8.18 23.81 12.46
CA VAL A 19 -8.67 25.15 12.11
C VAL A 19 -10.11 25.13 11.62
N LEU A 20 -10.50 24.12 10.84
CA LEU A 20 -11.86 24.00 10.30
C LEU A 20 -12.91 23.55 11.34
N GLY A 21 -12.50 22.78 12.35
CA GLY A 21 -13.37 22.28 13.43
C GLY A 21 -14.30 23.35 14.03
N PRO A 22 -13.79 24.44 14.64
CA PRO A 22 -14.63 25.47 15.24
C PRO A 22 -15.51 26.21 14.22
N MET A 23 -15.05 26.36 12.97
CA MET A 23 -15.81 27.00 11.90
C MET A 23 -17.05 26.17 11.51
N LEU A 24 -16.92 24.83 11.50
CA LEU A 24 -18.05 23.94 11.24
C LEU A 24 -19.01 23.85 12.43
N VAL A 25 -18.50 23.87 13.67
CA VAL A 25 -19.36 23.91 14.88
C VAL A 25 -20.21 25.18 14.89
N THR A 26 -19.62 26.34 14.58
CA THR A 26 -20.36 27.60 14.50
C THR A 26 -21.38 27.60 13.36
N TYR A 27 -21.05 27.01 12.20
CA TYR A 27 -22.01 26.82 11.11
C TYR A 27 -23.16 25.87 11.50
N ALA A 28 -22.86 24.74 12.13
CA ALA A 28 -23.86 23.77 12.59
C ALA A 28 -24.82 24.38 13.63
N ARG A 29 -24.29 25.19 14.56
CA ARG A 29 -25.09 25.93 15.55
C ARG A 29 -25.96 27.03 14.93
N ARG A 30 -25.50 27.68 13.85
CA ARG A 30 -26.32 28.66 13.11
C ARG A 30 -27.49 27.99 12.38
N GLN A 31 -27.26 26.81 11.81
CA GLN A 31 -28.28 26.08 11.07
C GLN A 31 -29.27 25.35 12.00
N SER A 32 -28.81 24.92 13.18
CA SER A 32 -29.63 24.26 14.19
C SER A 32 -29.46 24.94 15.53
N ALA A 33 -30.44 25.78 15.89
CA ALA A 33 -30.48 26.45 17.19
C ALA A 33 -30.59 25.47 18.38
N SER A 34 -30.96 24.21 18.12
CA SER A 34 -31.08 23.13 19.12
C SER A 34 -29.84 22.22 19.16
N PHE A 35 -28.73 22.62 18.53
CA PHE A 35 -27.52 21.80 18.49
C PHE A 35 -26.77 21.83 19.83
N SER A 36 -27.32 21.12 20.81
CA SER A 36 -26.70 20.84 22.11
C SER A 36 -26.34 19.36 22.17
N ILE A 37 -25.05 19.05 22.18
CA ILE A 37 -24.56 17.68 22.40
C ILE A 37 -24.51 17.44 23.91
N GLY A 38 -25.68 17.37 24.54
CA GLY A 38 -25.85 17.01 25.95
C GLY A 38 -24.98 17.83 26.92
N ASN A 39 -24.23 17.13 27.78
CA ASN A 39 -23.46 17.69 28.89
C ASN A 39 -21.96 17.90 28.55
N LEU A 40 -21.61 17.94 27.26
CA LEU A 40 -20.23 18.11 26.83
C LEU A 40 -19.81 19.58 26.91
N THR A 41 -18.56 19.82 27.31
CA THR A 41 -17.99 21.16 27.27
C THR A 41 -17.81 21.61 25.82
N GLN A 42 -17.82 22.93 25.58
CA GLN A 42 -17.63 23.48 24.24
C GLN A 42 -16.32 23.00 23.59
N GLN A 43 -15.25 22.89 24.38
CA GLN A 43 -13.96 22.36 23.93
C GLN A 43 -14.04 20.89 23.48
N GLN A 44 -14.83 20.06 24.17
CA GLN A 44 -15.02 18.66 23.77
C GLN A 44 -15.79 18.56 22.45
N VAL A 45 -16.79 19.40 22.24
CA VAL A 45 -17.57 19.43 20.98
C VAL A 45 -16.70 19.88 19.81
N GLU A 46 -15.88 20.91 20.00
CA GLU A 46 -14.93 21.38 18.99
C GLU A 46 -13.88 20.33 18.64
N LEU A 47 -13.34 19.63 19.64
CA LEU A 47 -12.39 18.54 19.42
C LEU A 47 -13.04 17.37 18.68
N LEU A 48 -14.27 17.01 19.04
CA LEU A 48 -15.02 15.94 18.37
C LEU A 48 -15.27 16.27 16.90
N PHE A 49 -15.75 17.49 16.62
CA PHE A 49 -15.98 17.94 15.25
C PHE A 49 -14.69 18.00 14.44
N SER A 50 -13.60 18.52 15.03
CA SER A 50 -12.28 18.49 14.40
C SER A 50 -11.83 17.05 14.09
N GLY A 51 -12.08 16.09 14.98
CA GLY A 51 -11.79 14.68 14.72
C GLY A 51 -12.61 14.11 13.56
N ILE A 52 -13.90 14.43 13.48
CA ILE A 52 -14.78 14.00 12.39
C ILE A 52 -14.30 14.59 11.06
N VAL A 53 -13.99 15.89 11.01
CA VAL A 53 -13.47 16.55 9.81
C VAL A 53 -12.17 15.93 9.35
N PHE A 54 -11.30 15.58 10.29
CA PHE A 54 -10.02 14.95 9.99
C PHE A 54 -10.24 13.59 9.31
N LEU A 55 -11.15 12.77 9.83
CA LEU A 55 -11.48 11.48 9.24
C LEU A 55 -12.08 11.62 7.84
N VAL A 56 -12.98 12.60 7.63
CA VAL A 56 -13.56 12.89 6.32
C VAL A 56 -12.49 13.31 5.33
N LEU A 57 -11.62 14.26 5.72
CA LEU A 57 -10.52 14.72 4.88
C LEU A 57 -9.53 13.59 4.56
N LEU A 58 -9.20 12.75 5.54
CA LEU A 58 -8.34 11.59 5.36
C LEU A 58 -8.98 10.59 4.38
N GLY A 59 -10.29 10.34 4.49
CA GLY A 59 -11.05 9.53 3.53
C GLY A 59 -10.98 10.08 2.10
N VAL A 60 -11.13 11.40 1.93
CA VAL A 60 -11.02 12.05 0.61
C VAL A 60 -9.61 11.89 0.06
N VAL A 61 -8.57 12.10 0.85
CA VAL A 61 -7.20 11.99 0.34
C VAL A 61 -6.81 10.55 0.06
N THR A 62 -7.26 9.57 0.85
CA THR A 62 -7.04 8.15 0.53
C THR A 62 -7.74 7.75 -0.77
N LEU A 63 -8.94 8.28 -1.04
CA LEU A 63 -9.63 8.11 -2.31
C LEU A 63 -8.83 8.72 -3.48
N LEU A 64 -8.34 9.95 -3.31
CA LEU A 64 -7.51 10.62 -4.33
C LEU A 64 -6.22 9.84 -4.61
N LEU A 65 -5.54 9.36 -3.57
CA LEU A 65 -4.36 8.52 -3.72
C LEU A 65 -4.70 7.18 -4.38
N ALA A 66 -5.82 6.56 -4.05
CA ALA A 66 -6.25 5.32 -4.68
C ALA A 66 -6.52 5.48 -6.19
N ILE A 67 -6.99 6.66 -6.62
CA ILE A 67 -7.19 6.99 -8.04
C ILE A 67 -5.86 7.36 -8.71
N ALA A 68 -5.01 8.13 -8.02
CA ALA A 68 -3.75 8.65 -8.56
C ALA A 68 -2.65 7.59 -8.63
N VAL A 69 -2.66 6.59 -7.75
CA VAL A 69 -1.69 5.49 -7.81
C VAL A 69 -1.97 4.68 -9.07
N PRO A 70 -1.04 4.66 -10.05
CA PRO A 70 -1.21 3.84 -11.23
C PRO A 70 -1.31 2.39 -10.75
N LYS A 71 -2.44 1.74 -11.06
CA LYS A 71 -2.54 0.30 -10.91
C LYS A 71 -1.44 -0.28 -11.78
N ASN A 72 -0.34 -0.70 -11.15
CA ASN A 72 0.66 -1.55 -11.79
C ASN A 72 -0.06 -2.83 -12.14
N LYS A 73 -0.73 -2.84 -13.30
CA LYS A 73 -1.06 -4.07 -14.00
C LYS A 73 0.31 -4.68 -14.23
N ASN A 74 0.63 -5.71 -13.46
CA ASN A 74 1.60 -6.71 -13.86
C ASN A 74 1.08 -7.22 -15.20
N ASN A 75 1.48 -6.52 -16.27
CA ASN A 75 1.11 -6.82 -17.64
C ASN A 75 2.04 -7.97 -18.05
N ILE A 76 1.95 -9.07 -17.31
CA ILE A 76 2.51 -10.36 -17.71
C ILE A 76 1.69 -10.71 -18.93
N THR A 77 2.18 -10.28 -20.09
CA THR A 77 1.56 -10.60 -21.36
C THR A 77 1.75 -12.09 -21.57
N ASP A 78 0.80 -12.78 -22.21
CA ASP A 78 0.94 -14.22 -22.51
C ASP A 78 2.29 -14.55 -23.19
N LYS A 79 2.85 -13.59 -23.95
CA LYS A 79 4.19 -13.66 -24.54
C LYS A 79 5.31 -13.82 -23.51
N ASP A 80 5.21 -13.16 -22.34
CA ASP A 80 6.20 -13.29 -21.27
C ASP A 80 6.07 -14.63 -20.54
N MET A 81 4.85 -15.18 -20.47
CA MET A 81 4.63 -16.53 -19.96
C MET A 81 5.24 -17.60 -20.87
N VAL A 82 5.12 -17.44 -22.19
CA VAL A 82 5.75 -18.35 -23.17
C VAL A 82 7.27 -18.27 -23.08
N LYS A 83 7.85 -17.07 -23.05
CA LYS A 83 9.31 -16.89 -22.88
C LYS A 83 9.84 -17.52 -21.59
N ARG A 84 9.11 -17.38 -20.47
CA ARG A 84 9.50 -18.02 -19.19
C ARG A 84 9.45 -19.54 -19.27
N LYS A 85 8.47 -20.12 -19.96
CA LYS A 85 8.39 -21.58 -20.17
C LYS A 85 9.55 -22.09 -21.01
N GLU A 86 9.92 -21.38 -22.08
CA GLU A 86 11.06 -21.75 -22.92
C GLU A 86 12.39 -21.68 -22.15
N GLN A 87 12.58 -20.64 -21.35
CA GLN A 87 13.77 -20.50 -20.49
C GLN A 87 13.85 -21.63 -19.45
N MET A 88 12.74 -21.97 -18.78
CA MET A 88 12.71 -23.09 -17.84
C MET A 88 13.03 -24.43 -18.54
N ALA A 89 12.48 -24.69 -19.72
CA ALA A 89 12.75 -25.91 -20.46
C ALA A 89 14.22 -26.01 -20.91
N ALA A 90 14.83 -24.89 -21.31
CA ALA A 90 16.25 -24.83 -21.65
C ALA A 90 17.15 -25.07 -20.42
N GLU A 91 16.82 -24.46 -19.28
CA GLU A 91 17.54 -24.68 -18.02
C GLU A 91 17.43 -26.13 -17.55
N GLU A 92 16.25 -26.74 -17.63
CA GLU A 92 16.04 -28.13 -17.22
C GLU A 92 16.88 -29.10 -18.07
N LYS A 93 16.94 -28.87 -19.39
CA LYS A 93 17.81 -29.63 -20.30
C LYS A 93 19.29 -29.49 -19.95
N MET A 94 19.73 -28.27 -19.62
CA MET A 94 21.12 -28.03 -19.20
C MET A 94 21.45 -28.67 -17.87
N ARG A 95 20.52 -28.65 -16.89
CA ARG A 95 20.67 -29.32 -15.60
C ARG A 95 20.76 -30.84 -15.76
N LYS A 96 19.90 -31.44 -16.60
CA LYS A 96 19.95 -32.88 -16.90
C LYS A 96 21.29 -33.28 -17.53
N LYS A 97 21.80 -32.51 -18.50
CA LYS A 97 23.12 -32.76 -19.11
C LYS A 97 24.25 -32.71 -18.08
N ARG A 98 24.27 -31.67 -17.24
CA ARG A 98 25.26 -31.54 -16.15
C ARG A 98 25.19 -32.70 -15.16
N ALA A 99 24.00 -33.14 -14.79
CA ALA A 99 23.82 -34.29 -13.88
C ALA A 99 24.40 -35.59 -14.48
N LEU A 100 24.18 -35.84 -15.78
CA LEU A 100 24.71 -37.00 -16.47
C LEU A 100 26.24 -36.97 -16.60
N GLU A 101 26.83 -35.79 -16.84
CA GLU A 101 28.30 -35.63 -16.87
C GLU A 101 28.94 -35.86 -15.50
N ILE A 102 28.28 -35.39 -14.43
CA ILE A 102 28.74 -35.62 -13.05
C ILE A 102 28.68 -37.12 -12.72
N ASP A 103 27.56 -37.80 -13.02
CA ASP A 103 27.42 -39.24 -12.77
C ASP A 103 28.47 -40.07 -13.53
N ARG A 104 28.74 -39.72 -14.79
CA ARG A 104 29.81 -40.37 -15.58
C ARG A 104 31.19 -40.19 -14.94
N LYS A 105 31.54 -38.97 -14.53
CA LYS A 105 32.82 -38.69 -13.86
C LYS A 105 32.94 -39.43 -12.53
N LEU A 106 31.86 -39.53 -11.77
CA LEU A 106 31.84 -40.22 -10.47
C LEU A 106 32.08 -41.74 -10.64
N ARG A 107 31.43 -42.35 -11.65
CA ARG A 107 31.64 -43.76 -11.99
C ARG A 107 33.07 -44.06 -12.47
N GLU A 108 33.64 -43.16 -13.27
CA GLU A 108 35.03 -43.29 -13.72
C GLU A 108 36.03 -43.14 -12.56
N GLN A 109 35.76 -42.25 -11.60
CA GLN A 109 36.58 -42.11 -10.39
C GLN A 109 36.50 -43.34 -9.50
N ASN A 110 35.30 -43.87 -9.25
CA ASN A 110 35.13 -45.07 -8.42
C ASN A 110 35.83 -46.28 -9.05
N ARG A 111 35.77 -46.45 -10.37
CA ARG A 111 36.47 -47.53 -11.08
C ARG A 111 38.00 -47.40 -11.08
N ARG A 112 38.55 -46.20 -10.85
CA ARG A 112 40.00 -45.97 -10.72
C ARG A 112 40.50 -46.10 -9.28
N ALA A 113 39.59 -46.12 -8.31
CA ALA A 113 39.89 -46.24 -6.88
C ALA A 113 39.78 -47.69 -6.37
N GLU A 114 39.22 -48.59 -7.18
CA GLU A 114 39.31 -50.06 -7.05
C GLU A 114 40.53 -50.59 -7.81
#